data_AF-A0A7G7BMK5-F1
#
_entry.id   AF-A0A7G7BMK5-F1
#
_cell.length_a   1.000
_cell.length_b   1.000
_cell.length_c   1.000
_cell.angle_alpha   90.00
_cell.angle_beta   90.00
_cell.angle_gamma   90.00
#
_symmetry.space_group_name_H-M   'P 1'
#
loop_
_entity.id
_entity.type
_entity.pdbx_description
1 polymer ?
#
loop_
_entity_poly.entity_id
_entity_poly.type
_entity_poly.pdbx_seq_one_letter_code
_entity_poly.pdbx_strand_id
1 'polypeptide(L)'
;MPSAMRGALVQRVSALPDGPLDVTWLAVETPRLPLGRIRLRWEPASLAGWDVTAHLGLATTEVHLASWPAAPNDWPRLVRPTLHEVLGLCAALAVATAALDLSNRLAQV
;
A
#
# COMPACT_ATOMS: atom_id res chain seq x y z
N MET A 1 4.25 -14.70 6.90
CA MET A 1 3.86 -14.74 5.47
C MET A 1 4.00 -16.17 4.94
N PRO A 2 3.11 -16.68 4.07
CA PRO A 2 3.30 -17.97 3.41
C PRO A 2 4.56 -17.97 2.54
N SER A 3 5.29 -19.08 2.49
CA SER A 3 6.60 -19.19 1.81
C SER A 3 6.55 -18.93 0.29
N ALA A 4 5.40 -19.15 -0.36
CA ALA A 4 5.21 -18.93 -1.80
C ALA A 4 4.68 -17.52 -2.16
N MET A 5 4.55 -16.62 -1.17
CA MET A 5 3.98 -15.28 -1.38
C MET A 5 5.07 -14.21 -1.27
N ARG A 6 4.98 -13.18 -2.11
CA ARG A 6 5.89 -12.01 -2.07
C ARG A 6 5.50 -11.01 -0.99
N GLY A 7 4.25 -11.04 -0.56
CA GLY A 7 3.62 -10.08 0.33
C GLY A 7 2.10 -10.11 0.13
N ALA A 8 1.43 -9.09 0.62
CA ALA A 8 0.00 -8.90 0.39
C ALA A 8 -0.28 -7.49 -0.16
N LEU A 9 -1.19 -7.42 -1.13
CA LEU A 9 -1.74 -6.19 -1.67
C LEU A 9 -2.78 -5.63 -0.70
N VAL A 10 -2.64 -4.36 -0.33
CA VAL A 10 -3.64 -3.66 0.46
C VAL A 10 -4.84 -3.34 -0.42
N GLN A 11 -6.00 -3.87 -0.07
CA GLN A 11 -7.27 -3.64 -0.77
C GLN A 11 -8.04 -2.47 -0.17
N ARG A 12 -8.15 -2.48 1.16
CA ARG A 12 -8.90 -1.48 1.91
C ARG A 12 -8.26 -1.28 3.27
N VAL A 13 -8.26 -0.01 3.70
CA VAL A 13 -7.82 0.38 5.04
C VAL A 13 -8.94 1.21 5.65
N SER A 14 -9.56 0.69 6.70
CA SER A 14 -10.52 1.47 7.49
C SER A 14 -9.82 2.63 8.19
N ALA A 15 -10.47 3.79 8.20
CA ALA A 15 -10.07 4.99 8.94
C ALA A 15 -10.18 4.82 10.46
N LEU A 16 -11.02 3.89 10.93
CA LEU A 16 -11.15 3.58 12.36
C LEU A 16 -9.88 2.91 12.90
N PRO A 17 -9.41 3.26 14.12
CA PRO A 17 -8.20 2.69 14.73
C PRO A 17 -8.19 1.15 14.76
N ASP A 18 -9.36 0.55 15.04
CA ASP A 18 -9.55 -0.90 15.16
C ASP A 18 -10.33 -1.51 13.98
N GLY A 19 -10.47 -0.77 12.88
CA GLY A 19 -11.19 -1.26 11.72
C GLY A 19 -10.47 -2.41 10.99
N PRO A 20 -11.02 -2.93 9.88
CA PRO A 20 -10.34 -3.96 9.09
C PRO A 20 -9.18 -3.40 8.25
N LEU A 21 -8.12 -4.18 8.10
CA LEU A 21 -7.06 -4.00 7.10
C LEU A 21 -7.20 -5.18 6.12
N ASP A 22 -7.86 -4.94 5.01
CA ASP A 22 -8.16 -5.97 4.02
C ASP A 22 -6.96 -6.12 3.09
N VAL A 23 -6.44 -7.34 2.98
CA VAL A 23 -5.32 -7.65 2.10
C VAL A 23 -5.59 -8.87 1.23
N THR A 24 -4.96 -8.91 0.06
CA THR A 24 -4.95 -10.09 -0.82
C THR A 24 -3.51 -10.54 -1.02
N TRP A 25 -3.25 -11.84 -0.86
CA TRP A 25 -1.92 -12.39 -1.06
C TRP A 25 -1.43 -12.18 -2.50
N LEU A 26 -0.16 -11.80 -2.66
CA LEU A 26 0.50 -11.68 -3.95
C LEU A 26 1.49 -12.83 -4.12
N ALA A 27 1.30 -13.60 -5.19
CA ALA A 27 2.24 -14.64 -5.57
C ALA A 27 3.61 -14.02 -5.93
N VAL A 28 4.69 -14.77 -5.75
CA VAL A 28 6.06 -14.35 -6.12
C VAL A 28 6.15 -13.87 -7.57
N GLU A 29 5.46 -14.57 -8.47
CA GLU A 29 5.35 -14.31 -9.91
C GLU A 29 4.58 -13.02 -10.27
N THR A 30 3.93 -12.36 -9.29
CA THR A 30 3.06 -11.22 -9.58
C THR A 30 3.88 -10.06 -10.17
N PRO A 31 3.47 -9.49 -11.32
CA PRO A 31 4.15 -8.37 -11.95
C PRO A 31 4.16 -7.10 -11.07
N ARG A 32 4.84 -6.05 -11.54
CA ARG A 32 4.99 -4.76 -10.84
C ARG A 32 3.64 -4.23 -10.35
N LEU A 33 3.63 -3.61 -9.17
CA LEU A 33 2.43 -3.06 -8.55
C LEU A 33 1.77 -2.00 -9.44
N PRO A 34 0.43 -2.02 -9.57
CA PRO A 34 -0.29 -0.93 -10.22
C PRO A 34 -0.10 0.40 -9.48
N LEU A 35 -0.23 1.51 -10.22
CA LEU A 35 -0.16 2.87 -9.66
C LEU A 35 -1.13 3.03 -8.48
N GLY A 36 -0.63 3.59 -7.37
CA GLY A 36 -1.42 3.87 -6.18
C GLY A 36 -1.77 2.64 -5.34
N ARG A 37 -1.23 1.45 -5.68
CA ARG A 37 -1.40 0.23 -4.89
C ARG A 37 -0.24 0.01 -3.95
N ILE A 38 -0.53 -0.51 -2.76
CA ILE A 38 0.47 -0.75 -1.72
C ILE A 38 0.65 -2.25 -1.51
N ARG A 39 1.90 -2.71 -1.54
CA ARG A 39 2.30 -4.05 -1.09
C ARG A 39 2.87 -3.97 0.31
N LEU A 40 2.29 -4.74 1.21
CA LEU A 40 2.87 -5.05 2.52
C LEU A 40 3.66 -6.35 2.44
N ARG A 41 4.84 -6.37 3.04
CA ARG A 41 5.62 -7.58 3.30
C ARG A 41 5.92 -7.63 4.78
N TRP A 42 5.89 -8.81 5.37
CA TRP A 42 6.25 -9.00 6.76
C TRP A 42 6.93 -10.34 6.96
N GLU A 43 7.96 -10.34 7.79
CA GLU A 43 8.74 -11.51 8.17
C GLU A 43 9.01 -11.49 9.68
N PRO A 44 9.20 -12.65 10.32
CA PRO A 44 9.58 -12.68 11.73
C PRO A 44 10.88 -11.91 11.95
N ALA A 45 10.88 -11.00 12.93
CA ALA A 45 12.10 -10.28 13.31
C ALA A 45 13.04 -11.20 14.11
N SER A 46 14.33 -10.85 14.14
CA SER A 46 15.38 -11.67 14.78
C SER A 46 15.20 -11.88 16.29
N LEU A 47 14.58 -10.92 16.98
CA LEU A 47 14.33 -10.95 18.42
C LEU A 47 12.88 -11.33 18.74
N ALA A 48 11.95 -10.47 18.35
CA ALA A 48 10.52 -10.65 18.60
C ALA A 48 9.69 -9.77 17.65
N GLY A 49 8.49 -10.21 17.33
CA GLY A 49 7.58 -9.47 16.47
C GLY A 49 7.90 -9.64 14.98
N TRP A 50 7.70 -8.58 14.21
CA TRP A 50 7.67 -8.62 12.76
C TRP A 50 8.44 -7.46 12.16
N ASP A 51 9.28 -7.74 11.17
CA ASP A 51 9.81 -6.71 10.29
C ASP A 51 8.81 -6.48 9.17
N VAL A 52 8.15 -5.32 9.18
CA VAL A 52 7.10 -4.97 8.23
C VAL A 52 7.61 -3.91 7.27
N THR A 53 7.40 -4.11 5.97
CA THR A 53 7.74 -3.12 4.94
C THR A 53 6.57 -2.87 4.01
N ALA A 54 6.38 -1.60 3.65
CA ALA A 54 5.39 -1.16 2.67
C ALA A 54 6.08 -0.63 1.40
N HIS A 55 5.54 -0.99 0.25
CA HIS A 55 5.98 -0.50 -1.05
C HIS A 55 4.79 0.05 -1.83
N LEU A 56 4.94 1.23 -2.43
CA LEU A 56 3.92 1.89 -3.24
C LEU A 56 4.24 1.70 -4.73
N GLY A 57 3.27 1.25 -5.50
CA GLY A 57 3.34 1.26 -6.97
C GLY A 57 3.18 2.67 -7.51
N LEU A 58 4.14 3.10 -8.32
CA LEU A 58 4.12 4.32 -9.14
C LEU A 58 4.04 3.97 -10.63
N ALA A 59 3.89 4.98 -11.48
CA ALA A 59 3.64 4.79 -12.91
C ALA A 59 4.72 3.95 -13.61
N THR A 60 5.97 4.03 -13.16
CA THR A 60 7.11 3.36 -13.81
C THR A 60 7.85 2.38 -12.90
N THR A 61 7.62 2.43 -11.59
CA THR A 61 8.40 1.69 -10.59
C THR A 61 7.62 1.43 -9.31
N GLU A 62 8.19 0.64 -8.42
CA GLU A 62 7.75 0.52 -7.03
C GLU A 62 8.73 1.28 -6.14
N VAL A 63 8.22 2.04 -5.18
CA VAL A 63 9.05 2.78 -4.22
C VAL A 63 8.84 2.26 -2.81
N HIS A 64 9.90 2.31 -2.02
CA HIS A 64 9.80 2.04 -0.59
C HIS A 64 8.98 3.14 0.08
N LEU A 65 7.91 2.75 0.77
CA LEU A 65 7.03 3.70 1.46
C LEU A 65 7.44 3.87 2.93
N ALA A 66 7.55 2.75 3.64
CA ALA A 66 7.87 2.75 5.07
C ALA A 66 8.36 1.36 5.52
N SER A 67 9.13 1.36 6.61
CA SER A 67 9.55 0.16 7.34
C SER A 67 9.23 0.30 8.81
N TRP A 68 8.77 -0.78 9.43
CA TRP A 68 8.55 -0.90 10.86
C TRP A 68 9.32 -2.13 11.36
N PRO A 69 10.57 -1.96 11.81
CA PRO A 69 11.37 -3.06 12.33
C PRO A 69 10.86 -3.49 13.71
N ALA A 70 10.94 -4.79 14.01
CA ALA A 70 10.53 -5.38 15.29
C ALA A 70 9.12 -4.94 15.76
N ALA A 71 8.18 -4.80 14.83
CA ALA A 71 6.82 -4.40 15.11
C ALA A 71 6.09 -5.46 15.96
N PRO A 72 5.24 -5.05 16.92
CA PRO A 72 4.55 -5.98 17.81
C PRO A 72 3.52 -6.85 17.05
N ASN A 73 2.95 -7.86 17.69
CA ASN A 73 1.98 -8.75 17.03
C ASN A 73 0.71 -8.03 16.53
N ASP A 74 0.37 -6.90 17.13
CA ASP A 74 -0.71 -6.00 16.72
C ASP A 74 -0.24 -4.90 15.74
N TRP A 75 0.88 -5.10 15.05
CA TRP A 75 1.41 -4.20 14.02
C TRP A 75 0.39 -3.73 12.97
N PRO A 76 -0.72 -4.43 12.63
CA PRO A 76 -1.73 -3.85 11.74
C PRO A 76 -2.28 -2.52 12.23
N ARG A 77 -2.32 -2.29 13.55
CA ARG A 77 -2.70 -1.00 14.16
C ARG A 77 -1.63 0.07 13.94
N LEU A 78 -0.36 -0.33 13.98
CA LEU A 78 0.80 0.55 13.78
C LEU A 78 0.89 1.07 12.33
N VAL A 79 0.69 0.20 11.34
CA VAL A 79 0.87 0.58 9.92
C VAL A 79 -0.34 1.29 9.32
N ARG A 80 -1.53 1.07 9.89
CA ARG A 80 -2.82 1.52 9.33
C ARG A 80 -2.88 3.03 9.06
N PRO A 81 -2.49 3.92 9.98
CA PRO A 81 -2.58 5.37 9.73
C PRO A 81 -1.83 5.78 8.47
N THR A 82 -0.58 5.33 8.33
CA THR A 82 0.26 5.60 7.15
C THR A 82 -0.38 5.05 5.87
N LEU A 83 -0.89 3.83 5.90
CA LEU A 83 -1.54 3.24 4.72
C LEU A 83 -2.82 3.99 4.33
N HIS A 84 -3.61 4.42 5.32
CA HIS A 84 -4.85 5.17 5.08
C HIS A 84 -4.56 6.52 4.44
N GLU A 85 -3.60 7.28 4.98
CA GLU A 85 -3.18 8.57 4.45
C GLU A 85 -2.66 8.45 3.02
N VAL A 86 -1.80 7.46 2.75
CA VAL A 86 -1.21 7.26 1.42
C VAL A 86 -2.26 6.85 0.39
N LEU A 87 -3.20 5.97 0.76
CA LEU A 87 -4.32 5.63 -0.12
C LEU A 87 -5.20 6.85 -0.39
N GLY A 88 -5.47 7.68 0.62
CA GLY A 88 -6.19 8.94 0.47
C GLY A 88 -5.49 9.91 -0.47
N LEU A 89 -4.17 10.08 -0.33
CA LEU A 89 -3.36 10.91 -1.20
C LEU A 89 -3.35 10.41 -2.64
N CYS A 90 -3.18 9.10 -2.86
CA CYS A 90 -3.24 8.50 -4.19
C CYS A 90 -4.62 8.69 -4.83
N ALA A 91 -5.70 8.56 -4.06
CA ALA A 91 -7.06 8.81 -4.54
C ALA A 91 -7.26 10.28 -4.92
N ALA A 92 -6.81 11.22 -4.08
CA ALA A 92 -6.88 12.65 -4.35
C ALA A 92 -6.10 13.03 -5.62
N LEU A 93 -4.89 12.47 -5.79
CA LEU A 93 -4.08 12.67 -6.99
C LEU A 93 -4.78 12.13 -8.23
N ALA A 94 -5.34 10.92 -8.17
CA ALA A 94 -6.07 10.34 -9.30
C ALA A 94 -7.26 11.21 -9.73
N VAL A 95 -8.00 11.77 -8.76
CA VAL A 95 -9.10 12.71 -9.02
C VAL A 95 -8.57 14.00 -9.67
N ALA A 96 -7.50 14.59 -9.14
CA ALA A 96 -6.91 15.81 -9.68
C ALA A 96 -6.39 15.62 -11.11
N THR A 97 -5.73 14.49 -11.40
CA THR A 97 -5.27 14.14 -12.76
C THR A 97 -6.46 13.98 -13.71
N ALA A 98 -7.51 13.26 -13.31
CA ALA A 98 -8.69 13.08 -14.15
C ALA A 98 -9.40 14.41 -14.46
N ALA A 99 -9.47 15.33 -13.49
CA ALA A 99 -10.04 16.67 -13.68
C ALA A 99 -9.18 17.50 -14.65
N LEU A 100 -7.85 17.44 -14.52
CA LEU A 100 -6.92 18.13 -15.42
C LEU A 100 -7.03 17.58 -16.85
N ASP A 101 -7.06 16.27 -17.03
CA ASP A 101 -7.20 15.61 -18.34
C ASP A 101 -8.53 15.97 -19.02
N LEU A 102 -9.62 16.08 -18.23
CA LEU A 102 -10.90 16.55 -18.74
C LEU A 102 -10.82 18.02 -19.19
N SER A 103 -10.24 18.89 -18.37
CA SER A 103 -10.06 20.31 -18.71
C SER A 103 -9.27 20.48 -20.01
N ASN A 104 -8.16 19.75 -20.15
CA ASN A 104 -7.31 19.78 -21.34
C ASN A 104 -8.07 19.34 -22.60
N ARG A 105 -8.91 18.30 -22.51
CA ARG A 105 -9.73 17.85 -23.64
C ARG A 105 -10.79 18.87 -24.06
N LEU A 106 -11.40 19.57 -23.10
CA LEU A 106 -12.40 20.60 -23.40
C LEU A 106 -11.78 21.86 -24.01
N ALA A 107 -10.55 22.21 -23.65
CA ALA A 107 -9.84 23.37 -24.20
C ALA A 107 -9.32 23.15 -25.64
N GLN A 108 -9.30 21.91 -26.13
CA GLN A 108 -8.90 21.55 -27.50
C GLN A 108 -10.08 21.57 -28.50
N VAL A 109 -11.29 21.90 -28.04
CA VAL A 109 -12.51 22.01 -28.86
C VAL A 109 -12.78 23.46 -29.23
#